data_AF-A0A6P9CJR5-F1
#
_entry.id   AF-A0A6P9CJR5-F1
#
_cell.length_a   1.000
_cell.length_b   1.000
_cell.length_c   1.000
_cell.angle_alpha   90.00
_cell.angle_beta   90.00
_cell.angle_gamma   90.00
#
_symmetry.space_group_name_H-M   'P 1'
#
loop_
_entity.id
_entity.type
_entity.pdbx_description
1 polymer ?
#
loop_
_entity_poly.entity_id
_entity_poly.type
_entity_poly.pdbx_seq_one_letter_code
_entity_poly.pdbx_strand_id
1 'polypeptide(L)'
;MAAEEVTGGARKATKSKLFEFLVHGVRPGMPSGARMPHQGAPMGPPGPPYVGSPSVRPGMPQAVMEPTRKRAAPQPQPQQPPQAQTQTQQQQPQQSQQQQTQTQGAAPQNRSRSAKRRKMADKILPQRIRELVPESQAYMDLLAFERKLDQTIMRKRVDIQEALKRPMKQKRKLRLYISNTFNPAKSDADDSDGSIASWELRVEGKLLDDLSKQKRKFSSFFKSLVIELDKDLYGPDNHLVEWHRTPTTQETDGFQVKRPGDVSVRCTLLLMLDYQPPQFKLDPRLARLLGIHTQTRSAIIQALWQYIKTNKLQDSHDKEYINCDKYFQQIFDCSRLKFSEIPQRLTNLLLPPDPIVINHIISVDPNDQKKTACYDIDVEVEDPLKGQMSSFLLSTANQQEITALDNKIHETIESINQLKIQRDFMLSFSKDPKGYIQDLLRSQSRDLKVMTDVVGNPEEERRADFYQQPWSQEAVSRYFYCKIQQRRQELEQSLGVRNT
;
A
#
# COMPACT_ATOMS: atom_id res chain seq x y z
N MET A 1 -59.31 7.58 18.33
CA MET A 1 -58.84 7.09 17.02
C MET A 1 -57.40 7.58 16.87
N ALA A 2 -56.36 6.79 16.64
CA ALA A 2 -56.10 5.36 16.66
C ALA A 2 -54.55 5.29 16.66
N ALA A 3 -53.94 4.53 17.55
CA ALA A 3 -52.49 4.37 17.62
C ALA A 3 -52.03 3.26 16.68
N GLU A 4 -50.86 3.39 16.05
CA GLU A 4 -50.04 2.26 15.64
C GLU A 4 -48.54 2.56 15.74
N GLU A 5 -47.84 1.65 16.43
CA GLU A 5 -46.40 1.43 16.45
C GLU A 5 -45.90 0.97 15.06
N VAL A 6 -44.69 1.39 14.66
CA VAL A 6 -43.86 0.55 13.78
C VAL A 6 -42.40 0.56 14.26
N THR A 7 -41.89 -0.66 14.32
CA THR A 7 -40.65 -1.17 14.87
C THR A 7 -39.39 -0.85 14.06
N GLY A 8 -38.24 -0.89 14.75
CA GLY A 8 -36.91 -0.75 14.16
C GLY A 8 -36.53 -1.93 13.25
N GLY A 9 -35.83 -1.62 12.16
CA GLY A 9 -35.30 -2.59 11.20
C GLY A 9 -34.00 -2.10 10.57
N ALA A 10 -33.01 -2.97 10.56
CA ALA A 10 -31.60 -2.72 10.29
C ALA A 10 -31.28 -2.02 8.95
N ARG A 11 -30.25 -1.16 9.01
CA ARG A 11 -29.56 -0.54 7.85
C ARG A 11 -29.05 -1.64 6.90
N LYS A 12 -29.74 -1.84 5.77
CA LYS A 12 -29.22 -2.63 4.65
C LYS A 12 -28.12 -1.84 3.95
N ALA A 13 -26.94 -2.44 3.88
CA ALA A 13 -25.76 -1.92 3.20
C ALA A 13 -26.08 -1.57 1.74
N THR A 14 -25.86 -0.31 1.38
CA THR A 14 -25.98 0.20 0.02
C THR A 14 -24.96 -0.52 -0.86
N LYS A 15 -25.42 -1.37 -1.78
CA LYS A 15 -24.59 -1.97 -2.83
C LYS A 15 -23.84 -0.84 -3.55
N SER A 16 -22.52 -0.84 -3.43
CA SER A 16 -21.65 0.15 -4.07
C SER A 16 -21.70 -0.04 -5.58
N LYS A 17 -22.10 1.01 -6.32
CA LYS A 17 -22.11 1.06 -7.80
C LYS A 17 -20.76 0.69 -8.46
N LEU A 18 -19.67 0.74 -7.69
CA LEU A 18 -18.33 0.29 -8.10
C LEU A 18 -18.25 -1.23 -8.35
N PHE A 19 -19.07 -2.03 -7.66
CA PHE A 19 -19.06 -3.49 -7.79
C PHE A 19 -19.71 -3.96 -9.10
N GLU A 20 -20.78 -3.32 -9.55
CA GLU A 20 -21.39 -3.62 -10.86
C GLU A 20 -20.49 -3.22 -12.04
N PHE A 21 -19.75 -2.11 -11.91
CA PHE A 21 -18.83 -1.66 -12.96
C PHE A 21 -17.66 -2.62 -13.18
N LEU A 22 -17.20 -3.30 -12.12
CA LEU A 22 -16.07 -4.24 -12.20
C LEU A 22 -16.45 -5.63 -12.73
N VAL A 23 -17.69 -6.07 -12.51
CA VAL A 23 -18.14 -7.41 -12.89
C VAL A 23 -18.57 -7.48 -14.36
N HIS A 24 -19.11 -6.39 -14.93
CA HIS A 24 -19.75 -6.46 -16.24
C HIS A 24 -18.96 -5.92 -17.43
N GLY A 25 -17.82 -5.24 -17.28
CA GLY A 25 -16.88 -5.00 -18.40
C GLY A 25 -17.45 -4.46 -19.72
N VAL A 26 -18.60 -3.80 -19.75
CA VAL A 26 -19.24 -3.32 -20.98
C VAL A 26 -19.23 -1.80 -21.03
N ARG A 27 -18.66 -1.28 -22.12
CA ARG A 27 -18.65 0.13 -22.51
C ARG A 27 -20.05 0.52 -23.01
N PRO A 28 -20.61 1.71 -22.70
CA PRO A 28 -21.91 2.11 -23.21
C PRO A 28 -21.84 2.47 -24.70
N GLY A 29 -22.64 1.81 -25.54
CA GLY A 29 -22.96 2.26 -26.89
C GLY A 29 -22.69 1.25 -28.01
N MET A 30 -23.63 0.31 -28.24
CA MET A 30 -24.11 -0.17 -29.56
C MET A 30 -25.18 -1.27 -29.38
N PRO A 31 -26.20 -1.36 -30.26
CA PRO A 31 -27.39 -2.16 -30.02
C PRO A 31 -27.22 -3.64 -30.41
N SER A 32 -27.75 -4.55 -29.59
CA SER A 32 -27.80 -5.99 -29.88
C SER A 32 -28.91 -6.32 -30.87
N GLY A 33 -28.52 -6.96 -31.98
CA GLY A 33 -29.42 -7.63 -32.92
C GLY A 33 -29.89 -9.01 -32.43
N ALA A 34 -31.09 -9.36 -32.84
CA ALA A 34 -31.93 -10.44 -32.35
C ALA A 34 -31.44 -11.89 -32.61
N ARG A 35 -31.83 -12.81 -31.72
CA ARG A 35 -32.21 -14.17 -32.13
C ARG A 35 -33.27 -14.77 -31.17
N MET A 36 -34.35 -15.23 -31.78
CA MET A 36 -35.62 -15.72 -31.21
C MET A 36 -35.55 -17.22 -30.77
N PRO A 37 -36.59 -17.75 -30.09
CA PRO A 37 -36.49 -18.82 -29.09
C PRO A 37 -36.99 -20.19 -29.59
N HIS A 38 -36.80 -21.24 -28.78
CA HIS A 38 -37.56 -22.48 -28.91
C HIS A 38 -38.35 -22.78 -27.62
N GLN A 39 -39.66 -22.94 -27.80
CA GLN A 39 -40.68 -23.51 -26.90
C GLN A 39 -40.34 -25.00 -26.58
N GLY A 40 -40.83 -25.67 -25.54
CA GLY A 40 -41.96 -25.38 -24.65
C GLY A 40 -42.02 -26.35 -23.46
N ALA A 41 -42.99 -26.06 -22.59
CA ALA A 41 -43.45 -26.81 -21.40
C ALA A 41 -44.32 -28.03 -21.81
N PRO A 42 -45.17 -28.71 -20.97
CA PRO A 42 -45.51 -28.52 -19.55
C PRO A 42 -45.69 -29.83 -18.73
N MET A 43 -45.86 -29.77 -17.41
CA MET A 43 -47.08 -30.13 -16.61
C MET A 43 -46.52 -30.71 -15.30
N GLY A 44 -46.99 -30.55 -14.07
CA GLY A 44 -48.26 -30.18 -13.44
C GLY A 44 -48.31 -30.92 -12.07
N PRO A 45 -49.09 -30.47 -11.06
CA PRO A 45 -48.79 -30.60 -9.61
C PRO A 45 -49.85 -31.47 -8.86
N PRO A 46 -50.29 -31.19 -7.60
CA PRO A 46 -49.65 -31.15 -6.26
C PRO A 46 -50.37 -32.04 -5.17
N GLY A 47 -49.83 -32.14 -3.94
CA GLY A 47 -50.66 -32.13 -2.71
C GLY A 47 -50.34 -33.10 -1.54
N PRO A 48 -50.72 -32.78 -0.28
CA PRO A 48 -50.10 -33.17 1.03
C PRO A 48 -51.12 -33.94 1.94
N PRO A 49 -51.19 -33.91 3.33
CA PRO A 49 -50.39 -33.31 4.42
C PRO A 49 -50.26 -34.17 5.74
N TYR A 50 -49.99 -33.51 6.88
CA TYR A 50 -50.23 -33.88 8.31
C TYR A 50 -49.07 -34.57 9.09
N VAL A 51 -48.72 -34.31 10.37
CA VAL A 51 -49.02 -33.29 11.41
C VAL A 51 -48.11 -33.58 12.63
N GLY A 52 -47.85 -32.59 13.50
CA GLY A 52 -47.75 -32.86 14.96
C GLY A 52 -46.53 -32.32 15.70
N SER A 53 -46.68 -31.15 16.33
CA SER A 53 -46.03 -30.81 17.62
C SER A 53 -46.93 -31.34 18.77
N PRO A 54 -46.45 -31.53 20.02
CA PRO A 54 -46.28 -30.39 20.93
C PRO A 54 -45.09 -30.45 21.93
N SER A 55 -44.74 -29.24 22.37
CA SER A 55 -44.17 -28.73 23.63
C SER A 55 -43.87 -29.68 24.81
N VAL A 56 -42.81 -29.37 25.60
CA VAL A 56 -42.85 -29.02 27.05
C VAL A 56 -41.43 -28.72 27.60
N ARG A 57 -41.26 -27.51 28.16
CA ARG A 57 -40.29 -27.08 29.21
C ARG A 57 -40.99 -27.26 30.57
N PRO A 58 -40.35 -27.49 31.74
CA PRO A 58 -39.49 -26.50 32.46
C PRO A 58 -38.36 -27.22 33.27
N GLY A 59 -37.47 -26.66 34.09
CA GLY A 59 -37.20 -25.35 34.68
C GLY A 59 -35.92 -25.44 35.56
N MET A 60 -35.40 -24.24 35.88
CA MET A 60 -34.24 -23.76 36.68
C MET A 60 -34.02 -24.31 38.12
N PRO A 61 -33.17 -23.73 39.03
CA PRO A 61 -31.80 -23.12 38.99
C PRO A 61 -30.91 -23.52 40.22
N GLN A 62 -29.67 -22.99 40.35
CA GLN A 62 -28.93 -22.57 41.57
C GLN A 62 -27.41 -22.51 41.26
N ALA A 63 -26.50 -21.78 41.92
CA ALA A 63 -26.51 -20.62 42.80
C ALA A 63 -25.04 -20.14 42.96
N VAL A 64 -24.90 -18.81 42.97
CA VAL A 64 -24.03 -17.90 43.74
C VAL A 64 -23.05 -18.48 44.78
N MET A 65 -21.77 -18.06 44.76
CA MET A 65 -21.09 -17.46 45.93
C MET A 65 -19.79 -16.73 45.60
N GLU A 66 -19.74 -15.46 46.05
CA GLU A 66 -18.56 -14.60 46.21
C GLU A 66 -17.83 -14.96 47.51
N PRO A 67 -16.58 -14.49 47.73
CA PRO A 67 -16.43 -13.56 48.84
C PRO A 67 -15.48 -12.39 48.57
N THR A 68 -15.93 -11.22 49.03
CA THR A 68 -15.23 -9.95 49.10
C THR A 68 -14.26 -9.89 50.29
N ARG A 69 -13.05 -9.32 50.13
CA ARG A 69 -12.46 -8.36 51.13
C ARG A 69 -11.20 -7.64 50.63
N LYS A 70 -11.39 -6.34 50.39
CA LYS A 70 -10.60 -5.16 50.86
C LYS A 70 -9.08 -5.05 50.58
N ARG A 71 -8.78 -4.10 49.67
CA ARG A 71 -8.03 -2.82 49.90
C ARG A 71 -6.58 -2.88 50.40
N ALA A 72 -5.63 -2.46 49.54
CA ALA A 72 -4.77 -1.28 49.72
C ALA A 72 -3.65 -1.21 48.66
N ALA A 73 -3.41 0.00 48.15
CA ALA A 73 -2.19 0.46 47.48
C ALA A 73 -1.84 1.83 48.12
N PRO A 74 -0.70 2.47 47.80
CA PRO A 74 0.69 2.02 47.75
C PRO A 74 1.54 2.75 48.82
N GLN A 75 2.71 2.21 49.21
CA GLN A 75 3.67 2.92 50.07
C GLN A 75 4.75 3.66 49.26
N PRO A 76 5.07 4.92 49.60
CA PRO A 76 6.17 5.71 49.05
C PRO A 76 7.36 5.81 50.02
N GLN A 77 8.56 6.16 49.51
CA GLN A 77 9.66 6.97 50.13
C GLN A 77 11.07 6.52 49.64
N PRO A 78 12.14 7.35 49.75
CA PRO A 78 12.21 8.82 49.73
C PRO A 78 13.32 9.40 48.81
N GLN A 79 13.20 10.70 48.53
CA GLN A 79 14.18 11.59 47.90
C GLN A 79 15.39 11.89 48.80
N GLN A 80 16.55 12.18 48.19
CA GLN A 80 17.62 13.03 48.73
C GLN A 80 18.37 13.77 47.58
N PRO A 81 19.10 14.88 47.88
CA PRO A 81 18.93 16.18 47.21
C PRO A 81 19.97 16.52 46.10
N PRO A 82 19.75 17.62 45.34
CA PRO A 82 20.68 18.07 44.30
C PRO A 82 21.77 19.00 44.86
N GLN A 83 23.00 18.86 44.34
CA GLN A 83 24.06 19.86 44.48
C GLN A 83 24.42 20.42 43.10
N ALA A 84 24.46 21.76 43.06
CA ALA A 84 24.91 22.57 41.95
C ALA A 84 26.43 22.80 42.02
N GLN A 85 27.11 22.86 40.86
CA GLN A 85 28.16 23.85 40.58
C GLN A 85 28.58 23.83 39.10
N THR A 86 29.28 24.89 38.73
CA THR A 86 29.25 25.66 37.47
C THR A 86 30.54 25.55 36.63
N GLN A 87 30.38 25.73 35.30
CA GLN A 87 31.27 26.35 34.28
C GLN A 87 32.76 25.94 34.22
N THR A 88 33.36 25.56 33.08
CA THR A 88 33.73 26.45 31.95
C THR A 88 34.42 25.67 30.79
N GLN A 89 34.08 26.04 29.55
CA GLN A 89 34.89 26.24 28.31
C GLN A 89 36.22 25.47 28.03
N GLN A 90 36.32 24.78 26.87
CA GLN A 90 37.13 25.12 25.66
C GLN A 90 37.35 23.95 24.67
N GLN A 91 37.94 24.24 23.51
CA GLN A 91 37.73 23.70 22.15
C GLN A 91 38.66 22.53 21.67
N GLN A 92 38.12 21.72 20.72
CA GLN A 92 38.74 21.06 19.53
C GLN A 92 39.80 19.92 19.69
N PRO A 93 40.14 19.13 18.63
CA PRO A 93 39.30 18.29 17.75
C PRO A 93 39.90 16.86 17.44
N GLN A 94 39.08 15.98 16.83
CA GLN A 94 39.43 14.90 15.86
C GLN A 94 40.10 13.56 16.29
N GLN A 95 39.70 12.49 15.57
CA GLN A 95 40.20 11.08 15.50
C GLN A 95 39.69 10.15 16.62
N SER A 96 39.25 8.90 16.41
CA SER A 96 39.46 7.91 15.33
C SER A 96 38.41 6.77 15.42
N GLN A 97 38.15 6.13 14.29
CA GLN A 97 37.43 4.85 14.13
C GLN A 97 38.20 3.65 14.72
N GLN A 98 37.49 2.53 14.89
CA GLN A 98 37.88 1.16 15.30
C GLN A 98 37.80 0.95 16.82
N GLN A 99 36.93 0.11 17.37
CA GLN A 99 36.86 -1.37 17.42
C GLN A 99 35.58 -1.69 18.26
N GLN A 100 34.96 -2.86 18.39
CA GLN A 100 35.19 -4.26 18.03
C GLN A 100 33.85 -4.96 18.31
N THR A 101 33.53 -5.94 17.49
CA THR A 101 32.55 -7.00 17.75
C THR A 101 32.86 -7.74 19.05
N GLN A 102 31.95 -7.67 20.03
CA GLN A 102 31.87 -8.65 21.12
C GLN A 102 30.60 -9.50 20.94
N THR A 103 30.86 -10.76 20.60
CA THR A 103 29.97 -11.90 20.74
C THR A 103 29.76 -12.20 22.22
N GLN A 104 28.55 -12.00 22.74
CA GLN A 104 28.12 -12.65 23.98
C GLN A 104 27.09 -13.73 23.65
N GLY A 105 27.42 -14.95 24.06
CA GLY A 105 26.59 -16.13 23.94
C GLY A 105 25.32 -16.00 24.75
N ALA A 106 24.19 -16.18 24.07
CA ALA A 106 22.90 -16.44 24.71
C ALA A 106 22.59 -17.93 24.56
N ALA A 107 22.32 -18.57 25.70
CA ALA A 107 21.82 -19.93 25.81
C ALA A 107 20.56 -20.14 24.92
N PRO A 108 20.32 -21.36 24.40
CA PRO A 108 19.15 -21.61 23.58
C PRO A 108 17.91 -21.68 24.48
N GLN A 109 17.27 -20.53 24.68
CA GLN A 109 15.89 -20.51 25.15
C GLN A 109 15.00 -21.20 24.11
N ASN A 110 14.24 -22.16 24.62
CA ASN A 110 13.19 -22.92 23.97
C ASN A 110 12.27 -21.99 23.18
N ARG A 111 12.59 -21.74 21.90
CA ARG A 111 11.69 -21.07 20.97
C ARG A 111 10.49 -21.99 20.79
N SER A 112 9.37 -21.59 21.37
CA SER A 112 8.06 -22.09 20.99
C SER A 112 8.02 -22.20 19.48
N ARG A 113 7.64 -23.37 18.97
CA ARG A 113 7.47 -23.64 17.54
C ARG A 113 6.57 -22.54 16.97
N SER A 114 7.19 -21.56 16.33
CA SER A 114 6.49 -20.51 15.61
C SER A 114 5.54 -21.20 14.65
N ALA A 115 4.28 -20.76 14.66
CA ALA A 115 3.21 -21.26 13.81
C ALA A 115 3.75 -21.47 12.40
N LYS A 116 3.93 -22.74 12.00
CA LYS A 116 4.36 -23.09 10.65
C LYS A 116 3.40 -22.39 9.70
N ARG A 117 3.96 -21.53 8.86
CA ARG A 117 3.25 -20.80 7.81
C ARG A 117 2.36 -21.82 7.07
N ARG A 118 1.04 -21.67 7.26
CA ARG A 118 0.03 -22.66 6.88
C ARG A 118 0.05 -22.88 5.37
N LYS A 119 -0.03 -24.15 4.95
CA LYS A 119 0.17 -24.53 3.55
C LYS A 119 -1.17 -24.69 2.87
N MET A 120 -1.22 -24.39 1.57
CA MET A 120 -2.39 -24.64 0.71
C MET A 120 -2.88 -26.09 0.79
N ALA A 121 -1.97 -27.04 1.02
CA ALA A 121 -2.30 -28.46 1.21
C ALA A 121 -3.22 -28.71 2.42
N ASP A 122 -3.16 -27.86 3.44
CA ASP A 122 -3.93 -28.01 4.67
C ASP A 122 -5.40 -27.59 4.49
N LYS A 123 -5.74 -26.92 3.37
CA LYS A 123 -7.11 -26.57 2.96
C LYS A 123 -7.73 -27.61 2.01
N ILE A 124 -7.00 -28.61 1.53
CA ILE A 124 -7.49 -29.55 0.50
C ILE A 124 -8.02 -30.83 1.14
N LEU A 125 -9.22 -31.26 0.74
CA LEU A 125 -9.79 -32.54 1.17
C LEU A 125 -9.07 -33.73 0.49
N PRO A 126 -8.63 -34.75 1.25
CA PRO A 126 -8.05 -35.96 0.68
C PRO A 126 -8.98 -36.65 -0.33
N GLN A 127 -8.41 -37.23 -1.38
CA GLN A 127 -9.19 -37.85 -2.46
C GLN A 127 -10.15 -38.94 -1.98
N ARG A 128 -9.73 -39.75 -1.01
CA ARG A 128 -10.57 -40.78 -0.40
C ARG A 128 -11.80 -40.22 0.33
N ILE A 129 -11.75 -38.98 0.81
CA ILE A 129 -12.92 -38.30 1.39
C ILE A 129 -13.81 -37.75 0.27
N ARG A 130 -13.19 -37.26 -0.81
CA ARG A 130 -13.91 -36.70 -1.96
C ARG A 130 -14.78 -37.72 -2.69
N GLU A 131 -14.32 -38.96 -2.79
CA GLU A 131 -15.08 -40.07 -3.39
C GLU A 131 -16.28 -40.51 -2.53
N LEU A 132 -16.28 -40.19 -1.24
CA LEU A 132 -17.35 -40.59 -0.31
C LEU A 132 -18.48 -39.56 -0.20
N VAL A 133 -18.20 -38.28 -0.48
CA VAL A 133 -19.12 -37.17 -0.27
C VAL A 133 -19.19 -36.31 -1.54
N PRO A 134 -20.32 -36.31 -2.28
CA PRO A 134 -20.43 -35.60 -3.56
C PRO A 134 -20.30 -34.08 -3.41
N GLU A 135 -20.72 -33.50 -2.29
CA GLU A 135 -20.62 -32.07 -1.99
C GLU A 135 -19.16 -31.59 -1.83
N SER A 136 -18.22 -32.52 -1.65
CA SER A 136 -16.79 -32.20 -1.57
C SER A 136 -16.27 -31.53 -2.85
N GLN A 137 -16.88 -31.82 -4.01
CA GLN A 137 -16.52 -31.18 -5.27
C GLN A 137 -16.87 -29.69 -5.27
N ALA A 138 -18.04 -29.33 -4.73
CA ALA A 138 -18.44 -27.92 -4.61
C ALA A 138 -17.47 -27.12 -3.72
N TYR A 139 -16.96 -27.73 -2.64
CA TYR A 139 -15.91 -27.12 -1.81
C TYR A 139 -14.61 -26.90 -2.59
N MET A 140 -14.18 -27.88 -3.40
CA MET A 140 -12.99 -27.74 -4.25
C MET A 140 -13.14 -26.65 -5.30
N ASP A 141 -14.33 -26.50 -5.89
CA ASP A 141 -14.65 -25.44 -6.84
C ASP A 141 -14.63 -24.07 -6.17
N LEU A 142 -15.13 -23.95 -4.92
CA LEU A 142 -15.00 -22.73 -4.11
C LEU A 142 -13.54 -22.37 -3.85
N LEU A 143 -12.67 -23.33 -3.52
CA LEU A 143 -11.22 -23.09 -3.36
C LEU A 143 -10.55 -22.66 -4.68
N ALA A 144 -11.01 -23.19 -5.82
CA ALA A 144 -10.50 -22.78 -7.13
C ALA A 144 -10.96 -21.35 -7.47
N PHE A 145 -12.20 -21.00 -7.15
CA PHE A 145 -12.74 -19.67 -7.30
C PHE A 145 -12.04 -18.65 -6.38
N GLU A 146 -11.86 -18.97 -5.09
CA GLU A 146 -11.11 -18.17 -4.11
C GLU A 146 -9.71 -17.83 -4.65
N ARG A 147 -8.97 -18.84 -5.13
CA ARG A 147 -7.64 -18.62 -5.73
C ARG A 147 -7.66 -17.63 -6.89
N LYS A 148 -8.65 -17.72 -7.79
CA LYS A 148 -8.78 -16.80 -8.94
C LYS A 148 -9.15 -15.39 -8.46
N LEU A 149 -10.03 -15.29 -7.47
CA LEU A 149 -10.45 -14.03 -6.87
C LEU A 149 -9.25 -13.33 -6.20
N ASP A 150 -8.51 -14.04 -5.34
CA ASP A 150 -7.33 -13.52 -4.64
C ASP A 150 -6.24 -13.07 -5.62
N GLN A 151 -5.98 -13.85 -6.66
CA GLN A 151 -5.05 -13.46 -7.73
C GLN A 151 -5.48 -12.17 -8.42
N THR A 152 -6.78 -12.01 -8.67
CA THR A 152 -7.32 -10.81 -9.32
C THR A 152 -7.24 -9.61 -8.39
N ILE A 153 -7.61 -9.77 -7.11
CA ILE A 153 -7.50 -8.72 -6.09
C ILE A 153 -6.04 -8.28 -5.94
N MET A 154 -5.11 -9.22 -5.79
CA MET A 154 -3.69 -8.91 -5.64
C MET A 154 -3.12 -8.21 -6.87
N ARG A 155 -3.47 -8.67 -8.07
CA ARG A 155 -3.09 -8.00 -9.32
C ARG A 155 -3.62 -6.58 -9.36
N LYS A 156 -4.90 -6.37 -9.09
CA LYS A 156 -5.51 -5.03 -9.06
C LYS A 156 -4.91 -4.13 -7.98
N ARG A 157 -4.53 -4.69 -6.85
CA ARG A 157 -3.80 -3.97 -5.79
C ARG A 157 -2.47 -3.45 -6.29
N VAL A 158 -1.70 -4.28 -7.00
CA VAL A 158 -0.43 -3.88 -7.64
C VAL A 158 -0.66 -2.86 -8.75
N ASP A 159 -1.66 -3.05 -9.61
CA ASP A 159 -2.02 -2.10 -10.67
C ASP A 159 -2.35 -0.71 -10.08
N ILE A 160 -3.13 -0.66 -8.99
CA ILE A 160 -3.47 0.59 -8.29
C ILE A 160 -2.21 1.20 -7.66
N GLN A 161 -1.35 0.40 -7.04
CA GLN A 161 -0.09 0.87 -6.47
C GLN A 161 0.84 1.46 -7.54
N GLU A 162 0.88 0.87 -8.74
CA GLU A 162 1.63 1.42 -9.87
C GLU A 162 0.98 2.70 -10.40
N ALA A 163 -0.34 2.73 -10.55
CA ALA A 163 -1.07 3.91 -10.99
C ALA A 163 -0.85 5.11 -10.05
N LEU A 164 -0.85 4.88 -8.74
CA LEU A 164 -0.61 5.91 -7.73
C LEU A 164 0.81 6.50 -7.75
N LYS A 165 1.80 5.81 -8.36
CA LYS A 165 3.14 6.40 -8.57
C LYS A 165 3.13 7.49 -9.63
N ARG A 166 2.13 7.51 -10.50
CA ARG A 166 1.97 8.51 -11.55
C ARG A 166 1.15 9.67 -10.99
N PRO A 167 1.59 10.94 -11.17
CA PRO A 167 0.79 12.09 -10.75
C PRO A 167 -0.58 12.07 -11.46
N MET A 168 -1.66 11.97 -10.69
CA MET A 168 -3.03 12.06 -11.20
C MET A 168 -3.53 13.48 -10.92
N LYS A 169 -3.34 14.36 -11.92
CA LYS A 169 -3.78 15.75 -11.86
C LYS A 169 -4.86 16.01 -12.92
N GLN A 170 -5.81 16.87 -12.59
CA GLN A 170 -6.85 17.34 -13.48
C GLN A 170 -6.76 18.86 -13.64
N LYS A 171 -6.96 19.36 -14.86
CA LYS A 171 -7.04 20.80 -15.10
C LYS A 171 -8.38 21.35 -14.63
N ARG A 172 -8.36 22.50 -13.96
CA ARG A 172 -9.52 23.25 -13.49
C ARG A 172 -9.28 24.74 -13.70
N LYS A 173 -10.37 25.51 -13.76
CA LYS A 173 -10.31 26.97 -13.89
C LYS A 173 -10.27 27.60 -12.50
N LEU A 174 -9.20 28.33 -12.20
CA LEU A 174 -9.09 29.23 -11.07
C LEU A 174 -9.48 30.63 -11.54
N ARG A 175 -10.57 31.19 -11.02
CA ARG A 175 -10.99 32.55 -11.33
C ARG A 175 -10.31 33.52 -10.39
N LEU A 176 -9.53 34.43 -10.95
CA LEU A 176 -8.90 35.55 -10.29
C LEU A 176 -9.81 36.77 -10.36
N TYR A 177 -9.96 37.47 -9.23
CA TYR A 177 -10.68 38.72 -9.08
C TYR A 177 -9.68 39.81 -8.70
N ILE A 178 -9.59 40.85 -9.52
CA ILE A 178 -8.77 42.03 -9.24
C ILE A 178 -9.72 43.21 -9.10
N SER A 179 -9.74 43.81 -7.90
CA SER A 179 -10.57 44.96 -7.60
C SER A 179 -9.74 46.07 -6.96
N ASN A 180 -10.02 47.31 -7.36
CA ASN A 180 -9.44 48.50 -6.77
C ASN A 180 -10.50 49.31 -6.02
N THR A 181 -10.16 49.80 -4.83
CA THR A 181 -10.98 50.72 -4.04
C THR A 181 -10.17 51.98 -3.77
N PHE A 182 -10.73 53.17 -4.06
CA PHE A 182 -10.08 54.44 -3.78
C PHE A 182 -10.76 55.13 -2.59
N ASN A 183 -9.96 55.51 -1.59
CA ASN A 183 -10.38 56.23 -0.40
C ASN A 183 -9.87 57.67 -0.50
N PRO A 184 -10.75 58.64 -0.79
CA PRO A 184 -10.35 60.04 -0.89
C PRO A 184 -9.96 60.61 0.48
N ALA A 185 -9.10 61.64 0.46
CA ALA A 185 -8.76 62.40 1.66
C ALA A 185 -10.01 63.10 2.23
N LYS A 186 -10.26 62.96 3.52
CA LYS A 186 -11.32 63.73 4.22
C LYS A 186 -10.76 65.10 4.60
N SER A 187 -11.48 66.17 4.25
CA SER A 187 -11.10 67.55 4.56
C SER A 187 -11.36 67.96 6.02
N ASP A 188 -12.20 67.22 6.75
CA ASP A 188 -12.78 67.67 8.03
C ASP A 188 -12.36 66.76 9.20
N ALA A 189 -11.08 66.83 9.60
CA ALA A 189 -10.63 66.27 10.88
C ALA A 189 -9.98 67.39 11.71
N ASP A 190 -10.79 67.99 12.58
CA ASP A 190 -10.44 69.09 13.48
C ASP A 190 -9.48 68.69 14.63
N ASP A 191 -8.85 67.51 14.58
CA ASP A 191 -7.81 67.11 15.55
C ASP A 191 -6.80 66.11 14.93
N SER A 192 -5.61 66.65 14.59
CA SER A 192 -4.28 66.03 14.62
C SER A 192 -3.89 64.80 13.76
N ASP A 193 -4.65 64.34 12.75
CA ASP A 193 -4.06 63.50 11.69
C ASP A 193 -4.82 63.62 10.36
N GLY A 194 -4.22 64.28 9.36
CA GLY A 194 -4.83 64.48 8.06
C GLY A 194 -5.01 63.15 7.32
N SER A 195 -6.23 62.83 6.89
CA SER A 195 -6.50 61.61 6.12
C SER A 195 -5.90 61.71 4.72
N ILE A 196 -4.76 61.05 4.48
CA ILE A 196 -4.10 60.99 3.17
C ILE A 196 -4.94 60.14 2.19
N ALA A 197 -5.12 60.61 0.96
CA ALA A 197 -5.78 59.85 -0.10
C ALA A 197 -5.03 58.53 -0.35
N SER A 198 -5.76 57.42 -0.43
CA SER A 198 -5.15 56.10 -0.59
C SER A 198 -5.99 55.20 -1.46
N TRP A 199 -5.31 54.31 -2.18
CA TRP A 199 -5.96 53.24 -2.92
C TRP A 199 -5.66 51.90 -2.27
N GLU A 200 -6.55 50.95 -2.50
CA GLU A 200 -6.46 49.56 -2.08
C GLU A 200 -6.65 48.67 -3.31
N LEU A 201 -5.66 47.83 -3.58
CA LEU A 201 -5.73 46.77 -4.58
C LEU A 201 -5.96 45.43 -3.87
N ARG A 202 -6.99 44.71 -4.29
CA ARG A 202 -7.35 43.40 -3.78
C ARG A 202 -7.29 42.37 -4.91
N VAL A 203 -6.50 41.33 -4.67
CA VAL A 203 -6.27 40.22 -5.59
C VAL A 203 -6.75 38.95 -4.89
N GLU A 204 -7.92 38.45 -5.29
CA GLU A 204 -8.54 37.26 -4.73
C GLU A 204 -8.67 36.18 -5.79
N GLY A 205 -8.78 34.92 -5.39
CA GLY A 205 -9.11 33.88 -6.35
C GLY A 205 -9.92 32.74 -5.79
N LYS A 206 -10.70 32.11 -6.68
CA LYS A 206 -11.63 31.05 -6.34
C LYS A 206 -11.61 29.98 -7.41
N LEU A 207 -11.43 28.73 -6.98
CA LEU A 207 -11.51 27.58 -7.87
C LEU A 207 -12.96 27.41 -8.34
N LEU A 208 -13.16 27.36 -9.65
CA LEU A 208 -14.47 27.05 -10.26
C LEU A 208 -14.71 25.54 -10.22
N ASP A 209 -15.98 25.15 -10.06
CA ASP A 209 -16.44 23.75 -10.04
C ASP A 209 -15.75 22.86 -8.99
N ASP A 210 -15.45 23.42 -7.81
CA ASP A 210 -14.90 22.65 -6.70
C ASP A 210 -15.99 21.77 -6.06
N LEU A 211 -16.04 20.52 -6.49
CA LEU A 211 -16.91 19.47 -5.92
C LEU A 211 -16.34 18.90 -4.61
N SER A 212 -15.15 19.32 -4.18
CA SER A 212 -14.52 18.81 -2.97
C SER A 212 -15.01 19.55 -1.72
N LYS A 213 -15.06 18.83 -0.59
CA LYS A 213 -15.43 19.43 0.71
C LYS A 213 -14.31 20.29 1.32
N GLN A 214 -13.09 20.18 0.81
CA GLN A 214 -11.92 20.92 1.28
C GLN A 214 -11.55 21.99 0.25
N LYS A 215 -12.10 23.20 0.43
CA LYS A 215 -11.76 24.35 -0.41
C LYS A 215 -10.27 24.65 -0.30
N ARG A 216 -9.55 24.49 -1.40
CA ARG A 216 -8.15 24.91 -1.49
C ARG A 216 -8.08 26.43 -1.53
N LYS A 217 -7.10 27.00 -0.82
CA LYS A 217 -6.87 28.44 -0.76
C LYS A 217 -6.27 28.96 -2.06
N PHE A 218 -6.61 30.19 -2.45
CA PHE A 218 -6.06 30.86 -3.64
C PHE A 218 -4.52 30.80 -3.67
N SER A 219 -3.87 31.17 -2.57
CA SER A 219 -2.41 31.22 -2.54
C SER A 219 -1.76 29.83 -2.71
N SER A 220 -2.49 28.73 -2.45
CA SER A 220 -2.05 27.32 -2.61
C SER A 220 -1.64 26.93 -4.03
N PHE A 221 -2.02 27.71 -5.04
CA PHE A 221 -1.72 27.45 -6.44
C PHE A 221 -0.48 28.19 -6.95
N PHE A 222 0.07 29.12 -6.16
CA PHE A 222 1.17 29.99 -6.58
C PHE A 222 2.40 29.79 -5.71
N LYS A 223 3.56 29.76 -6.35
CA LYS A 223 4.88 29.79 -5.71
C LYS A 223 5.25 31.22 -5.33
N SER A 224 4.88 32.19 -6.16
CA SER A 224 5.14 33.60 -5.92
C SER A 224 4.12 34.47 -6.63
N LEU A 225 3.85 35.63 -6.06
CA LEU A 225 3.06 36.71 -6.64
C LEU A 225 3.87 37.99 -6.48
N VAL A 226 4.06 38.73 -7.56
CA VAL A 226 4.73 40.04 -7.56
C VAL A 226 3.79 41.06 -8.16
N ILE A 227 3.65 42.22 -7.50
CA ILE A 227 2.90 43.37 -8.00
C ILE A 227 3.93 44.48 -8.23
N GLU A 228 4.13 44.81 -9.49
CA GLU A 228 4.97 45.92 -9.93
C GLU A 228 4.07 47.14 -10.18
N LEU A 229 4.34 48.23 -9.49
CA LEU A 229 3.71 49.53 -9.63
C LEU A 229 4.61 50.44 -10.48
N ASP A 230 4.07 51.59 -10.88
CA ASP A 230 4.84 52.59 -11.60
C ASP A 230 6.06 53.08 -10.77
N LYS A 231 7.26 52.84 -11.32
CA LYS A 231 8.54 53.16 -10.69
C LYS A 231 8.73 54.67 -10.53
N ASP A 232 8.19 55.47 -11.44
CA ASP A 232 8.35 56.92 -11.41
C ASP A 232 7.51 57.56 -10.29
N LEU A 233 6.39 56.93 -9.91
CA LEU A 233 5.51 57.41 -8.84
C LEU A 233 5.96 56.95 -7.44
N TYR A 234 6.40 55.70 -7.29
CA TYR A 234 6.70 55.10 -5.99
C TYR A 234 8.20 54.96 -5.69
N GLY A 235 9.06 55.27 -6.65
CA GLY A 235 10.51 55.14 -6.51
C GLY A 235 10.99 53.68 -6.51
N PRO A 236 12.32 53.47 -6.47
CA PRO A 236 12.92 52.15 -6.65
C PRO A 236 12.59 51.17 -5.52
N ASP A 237 12.29 51.64 -4.31
CA ASP A 237 12.14 50.75 -3.15
C ASP A 237 10.68 50.39 -2.84
N ASN A 238 9.70 51.19 -3.27
CA ASN A 238 8.28 50.98 -2.93
C ASN A 238 7.39 50.52 -4.09
N HIS A 239 7.92 50.51 -5.32
CA HIS A 239 7.17 50.11 -6.51
C HIS A 239 6.91 48.59 -6.59
N LEU A 240 7.63 47.76 -5.85
CA LEU A 240 7.48 46.30 -5.87
C LEU A 240 6.85 45.79 -4.58
N VAL A 241 5.87 44.89 -4.72
CA VAL A 241 5.31 44.10 -3.62
C VAL A 241 5.43 42.64 -3.98
N GLU A 242 6.27 41.92 -3.23
CA GLU A 242 6.58 40.52 -3.50
C GLU A 242 6.04 39.61 -2.40
N TRP A 243 5.37 38.54 -2.80
CA TRP A 243 5.01 37.43 -1.95
C TRP A 243 5.64 36.16 -2.50
N HIS A 244 6.31 35.42 -1.62
CA HIS A 244 6.95 34.15 -1.93
C HIS A 244 6.45 33.09 -0.96
N ARG A 245 6.01 31.95 -1.50
CA ARG A 245 5.60 30.80 -0.71
C ARG A 245 6.82 30.17 -0.05
N THR A 246 6.78 30.08 1.28
CA THR A 246 7.70 29.27 2.08
C THR A 246 6.95 28.10 2.73
N PRO A 247 7.64 27.04 3.20
CA PRO A 247 6.99 25.90 3.86
C PRO A 247 6.16 26.25 5.10
N THR A 248 6.41 27.41 5.72
CA THR A 248 5.70 27.91 6.89
C THR A 248 4.64 28.96 6.57
N THR A 249 4.49 29.34 5.29
CA THR A 249 3.53 30.38 4.88
C THR A 249 2.10 29.91 5.08
N GLN A 250 1.28 30.70 5.79
CA GLN A 250 -0.14 30.45 5.91
C GLN A 250 -0.85 30.73 4.58
N GLU A 251 -1.69 29.79 4.14
CA GLU A 251 -2.42 29.94 2.89
C GLU A 251 -3.64 30.87 3.04
N THR A 252 -3.89 31.71 2.04
CA THR A 252 -4.91 32.76 2.05
C THR A 252 -5.71 32.76 0.75
N ASP A 253 -6.94 33.29 0.78
CA ASP A 253 -7.81 33.39 -0.41
C ASP A 253 -7.58 34.67 -1.25
N GLY A 254 -6.74 35.58 -0.76
CA GLY A 254 -6.36 36.78 -1.48
C GLY A 254 -5.28 37.59 -0.78
N PHE A 255 -4.83 38.62 -1.48
CA PHE A 255 -3.86 39.62 -1.02
C PHE A 255 -4.46 41.02 -1.17
N GLN A 256 -4.16 41.87 -0.19
CA GLN A 256 -4.62 43.25 -0.15
C GLN A 256 -3.39 44.15 0.02
N VAL A 257 -3.26 45.13 -0.87
CA VAL A 257 -2.17 46.12 -0.84
C VAL A 257 -2.79 47.50 -0.78
N LYS A 258 -2.39 48.30 0.20
CA LYS A 258 -2.82 49.68 0.38
C LYS A 258 -1.63 50.62 0.31
N ARG A 259 -1.71 51.67 -0.48
CA ARG A 259 -0.69 52.71 -0.58
C ARG A 259 -1.34 54.10 -0.69
N PRO A 260 -0.65 55.16 -0.24
CA PRO A 260 -1.10 56.54 -0.47
C PRO A 260 -0.95 56.91 -1.95
N GLY A 261 -1.81 57.81 -2.43
CA GLY A 261 -1.79 58.34 -3.78
C GLY A 261 -3.18 58.76 -4.25
N ASP A 262 -3.22 59.83 -5.03
CA ASP A 262 -4.41 60.47 -5.62
C ASP A 262 -4.41 60.42 -7.16
N VAL A 263 -3.39 59.79 -7.76
CA VAL A 263 -3.24 59.60 -9.21
C VAL A 263 -3.50 58.13 -9.57
N SER A 264 -4.06 57.90 -10.76
CA SER A 264 -4.24 56.54 -11.29
C SER A 264 -2.89 55.88 -11.59
N VAL A 265 -2.70 54.65 -11.14
CA VAL A 265 -1.40 53.94 -11.22
C VAL A 265 -1.54 52.70 -12.08
N ARG A 266 -0.63 52.51 -13.04
CA ARG A 266 -0.51 51.23 -13.75
C ARG A 266 0.19 50.22 -12.85
N CYS A 267 -0.39 49.03 -12.74
CA CYS A 267 0.25 47.92 -12.07
C CYS A 267 0.31 46.66 -12.96
N THR A 268 1.37 45.90 -12.79
CA THR A 268 1.60 44.63 -13.47
C THR A 268 1.66 43.53 -12.42
N LEU A 269 0.75 42.56 -12.50
CA LEU A 269 0.75 41.40 -11.63
C LEU A 269 1.48 40.26 -12.33
N LEU A 270 2.53 39.74 -11.69
CA LEU A 270 3.28 38.57 -12.13
C LEU A 270 2.95 37.40 -11.18
N LEU A 271 2.25 36.40 -11.70
CA LEU A 271 1.78 35.24 -10.95
C LEU A 271 2.57 33.99 -11.37
N MET A 272 3.39 33.46 -10.46
CA MET A 272 4.17 32.24 -10.68
C MET A 272 3.43 31.04 -10.10
N LEU A 273 2.92 30.16 -10.97
CA LEU A 273 2.24 28.93 -10.56
C LEU A 273 3.19 27.95 -9.85
N ASP A 274 2.68 27.26 -8.82
CA ASP A 274 3.39 26.17 -8.15
C ASP A 274 3.06 24.83 -8.81
N TYR A 275 3.82 24.48 -9.84
CA TYR A 275 3.68 23.19 -10.52
C TYR A 275 4.24 22.04 -9.68
N GLN A 276 3.39 21.04 -9.42
CA GLN A 276 3.79 19.82 -8.71
C GLN A 276 3.45 18.56 -9.53
N PRO A 277 4.44 17.88 -10.14
CA PRO A 277 5.89 18.14 -10.06
C PRO A 277 6.34 19.39 -10.84
N PRO A 278 7.56 19.92 -10.56
CA PRO A 278 8.07 21.12 -11.21
C PRO A 278 8.07 21.00 -12.73
N GLN A 279 7.49 22.01 -13.39
CA GLN A 279 7.51 22.17 -14.84
C GLN A 279 8.55 23.23 -15.24
N PHE A 280 9.14 23.05 -16.41
CA PHE A 280 10.19 23.88 -16.95
C PHE A 280 9.80 24.35 -18.34
N LYS A 281 10.14 25.58 -18.65
CA LYS A 281 10.09 26.11 -20.02
C LYS A 281 11.32 25.62 -20.77
N LEU A 282 11.12 25.11 -21.98
CA LEU A 282 12.22 24.64 -22.80
C LEU A 282 12.84 25.81 -23.55
N ASP A 283 14.15 25.73 -23.83
CA ASP A 283 14.80 26.59 -24.80
C ASP A 283 13.99 26.62 -26.13
N PRO A 284 13.78 27.77 -26.78
CA PRO A 284 12.93 27.88 -27.97
C PRO A 284 13.29 26.91 -29.10
N ARG A 285 14.58 26.55 -29.25
CA ARG A 285 15.04 25.61 -30.28
C ARG A 285 14.60 24.19 -29.96
N LEU A 286 14.77 23.79 -28.70
CA LEU A 286 14.33 22.48 -28.20
C LEU A 286 12.79 22.39 -28.16
N ALA A 287 12.12 23.47 -27.77
CA ALA A 287 10.67 23.56 -27.72
C ALA A 287 10.04 23.32 -29.09
N ARG A 288 10.60 23.95 -30.14
CA ARG A 288 10.15 23.77 -31.53
C ARG A 288 10.40 22.36 -32.04
N LEU A 289 11.52 21.74 -31.67
CA LEU A 289 11.86 20.39 -32.09
C LEU A 289 10.93 19.34 -31.48
N LEU A 290 10.65 19.46 -30.18
CA LEU A 290 9.80 18.50 -29.46
C LEU A 290 8.30 18.81 -29.56
N GLY A 291 7.94 20.02 -30.00
CA GLY A 291 6.56 20.51 -29.99
C GLY A 291 6.02 20.78 -28.59
N ILE A 292 6.91 21.07 -27.63
CA ILE A 292 6.59 21.23 -26.21
C ILE A 292 7.14 22.56 -25.70
N HIS A 293 6.28 23.42 -25.17
CA HIS A 293 6.70 24.71 -24.59
C HIS A 293 7.08 24.60 -23.10
N THR A 294 6.20 24.01 -22.29
CA THR A 294 6.39 23.87 -20.84
C THR A 294 5.94 22.49 -20.39
N GLN A 295 6.83 21.73 -19.73
CA GLN A 295 6.53 20.37 -19.24
C GLN A 295 7.42 19.95 -18.08
N THR A 296 7.11 18.81 -17.46
CA THR A 296 7.97 18.19 -16.44
C THR A 296 9.24 17.61 -17.06
N ARG A 297 10.34 17.58 -16.31
CA ARG A 297 11.62 17.02 -16.78
C ARG A 297 11.48 15.59 -17.33
N SER A 298 10.67 14.76 -16.67
CA SER A 298 10.41 13.37 -17.10
C SER A 298 9.70 13.33 -18.47
N ALA A 299 8.65 14.14 -18.65
CA ALA A 299 7.93 14.22 -19.92
C ALA A 299 8.82 14.74 -21.06
N ILE A 300 9.70 15.72 -20.77
CA ILE A 300 10.67 16.24 -21.75
C ILE A 300 11.65 15.16 -22.19
N ILE A 301 12.21 14.38 -21.25
CA ILE A 301 13.10 13.25 -21.56
C ILE A 301 12.37 12.18 -22.38
N GLN A 302 11.11 11.88 -22.07
CA GLN A 302 10.30 10.95 -22.85
C GLN A 302 10.05 11.45 -24.27
N ALA A 303 9.76 12.74 -24.44
CA ALA A 303 9.59 13.35 -25.77
C ALA A 303 10.89 13.32 -26.58
N LEU A 304 12.03 13.62 -25.95
CA LEU A 304 13.35 13.49 -26.56
C LEU A 304 13.62 12.04 -27.00
N TRP A 305 13.28 11.07 -26.15
CA TRP A 305 13.41 9.65 -26.46
C TRP A 305 12.51 9.23 -27.63
N GLN A 306 11.29 9.74 -27.67
CA GLN A 306 10.36 9.51 -28.78
C GLN A 306 10.92 10.07 -30.10
N TYR A 307 11.52 11.27 -30.06
CA TYR A 307 12.20 11.86 -31.21
C TYR A 307 13.37 10.98 -31.69
N ILE A 308 14.25 10.54 -30.77
CA ILE A 308 15.39 9.66 -31.07
C ILE A 308 14.93 8.38 -31.75
N LYS A 309 13.87 7.74 -31.23
CA LYS A 309 13.31 6.51 -31.80
C LYS A 309 12.69 6.73 -33.18
N THR A 310 11.92 7.80 -33.33
CA THR A 310 11.20 8.10 -34.58
C THR A 310 12.19 8.36 -35.71
N ASN A 311 13.28 9.07 -35.42
CA ASN A 311 14.33 9.40 -36.38
C ASN A 311 15.47 8.37 -36.44
N LYS A 312 15.36 7.25 -35.70
CA LYS A 312 16.36 6.17 -35.63
C LYS A 312 17.78 6.68 -35.34
N LEU A 313 17.90 7.64 -34.43
CA LEU A 313 19.17 8.29 -34.08
C LEU A 313 20.02 7.45 -33.11
N GLN A 314 19.47 6.37 -32.57
CA GLN A 314 20.25 5.45 -31.73
C GLN A 314 21.24 4.65 -32.59
N ASP A 315 22.49 4.58 -32.13
CA ASP A 315 23.53 3.84 -32.82
C ASP A 315 23.22 2.34 -32.85
N SER A 316 23.44 1.70 -34.01
CA SER A 316 23.09 0.30 -34.24
C SER A 316 24.03 -0.68 -33.54
N HIS A 317 25.30 -0.30 -33.38
CA HIS A 317 26.34 -1.14 -32.77
C HIS A 317 26.43 -0.86 -31.26
N ASP A 318 26.30 0.39 -30.85
CA ASP A 318 26.36 0.80 -29.44
C ASP A 318 25.10 1.53 -29.00
N LYS A 319 24.16 0.78 -28.42
CA LYS A 319 22.84 1.30 -28.00
C LYS A 319 22.92 2.35 -26.89
N GLU A 320 24.08 2.59 -26.27
CA GLU A 320 24.25 3.65 -25.28
C GLU A 320 24.41 5.03 -25.92
N TYR A 321 24.81 5.08 -27.21
CA TYR A 321 25.06 6.31 -27.93
C TYR A 321 23.93 6.66 -28.91
N ILE A 322 23.76 7.97 -29.05
CA ILE A 322 22.84 8.62 -29.97
C ILE A 322 23.69 9.44 -30.93
N ASN A 323 23.48 9.20 -32.22
CA ASN A 323 24.07 9.98 -33.29
C ASN A 323 23.19 11.21 -33.51
N CYS A 324 23.68 12.37 -33.11
CA CYS A 324 22.93 13.61 -33.18
C CYS A 324 22.72 14.01 -34.64
N ASP A 325 21.48 14.24 -35.02
CA ASP A 325 21.15 14.85 -36.31
C ASP A 325 21.48 16.36 -36.31
N LYS A 326 21.20 17.04 -37.44
CA LYS A 326 21.49 18.47 -37.60
C LYS A 326 20.83 19.33 -36.51
N TYR A 327 19.64 18.93 -36.02
CA TYR A 327 18.90 19.68 -35.00
C TYR A 327 19.42 19.41 -33.60
N PHE A 328 19.77 18.17 -33.28
CA PHE A 328 20.40 17.80 -32.01
C PHE A 328 21.81 18.39 -31.90
N GLN A 329 22.59 18.36 -32.98
CA GLN A 329 23.90 19.01 -33.02
C GLN A 329 23.80 20.50 -32.73
N GLN A 330 22.78 21.15 -33.29
CA GLN A 330 22.49 22.55 -33.04
C GLN A 330 22.14 22.85 -31.57
N ILE A 331 21.39 21.97 -30.89
CA ILE A 331 20.90 22.21 -29.53
C ILE A 331 21.90 21.78 -28.46
N PHE A 332 22.56 20.64 -28.65
CA PHE A 332 23.48 20.04 -27.67
C PHE A 332 24.96 20.28 -27.97
N ASP A 333 25.28 20.90 -29.11
CA ASP A 333 26.65 21.17 -29.58
C ASP A 333 27.55 19.92 -29.60
N CYS A 334 26.96 18.76 -29.89
CA CYS A 334 27.65 17.46 -29.90
C CYS A 334 27.22 16.63 -31.11
N SER A 335 28.17 15.99 -31.80
CA SER A 335 27.91 15.06 -32.91
C SER A 335 27.40 13.70 -32.44
N ARG A 336 27.83 13.27 -31.25
CA ARG A 336 27.45 12.01 -30.61
C ARG A 336 27.21 12.25 -29.12
N LEU A 337 26.16 11.66 -28.57
CA LEU A 337 25.73 11.88 -27.18
C LEU A 337 25.41 10.54 -26.51
N LYS A 338 25.84 10.34 -25.26
CA LYS A 338 25.45 9.16 -24.47
C LYS A 338 24.11 9.38 -23.78
N PHE A 339 23.27 8.36 -23.69
CA PHE A 339 21.93 8.49 -23.06
C PHE A 339 22.00 8.98 -21.60
N SER A 340 23.03 8.56 -20.85
CA SER A 340 23.24 8.98 -19.45
C SER A 340 23.59 10.47 -19.29
N GLU A 341 24.08 11.12 -20.34
CA GLU A 341 24.48 12.53 -20.31
C GLU A 341 23.30 13.48 -20.59
N ILE A 342 22.22 12.96 -21.21
CA ILE A 342 21.03 13.74 -21.56
C ILE A 342 20.50 14.55 -20.37
N PRO A 343 20.29 13.97 -19.16
CA PRO A 343 19.75 14.74 -18.05
C PRO A 343 20.63 15.93 -17.66
N GLN A 344 21.95 15.76 -17.69
CA GLN A 344 22.90 16.83 -17.36
C GLN A 344 22.87 17.92 -18.41
N ARG A 345 23.01 17.57 -19.69
CA ARG A 345 22.97 18.52 -20.82
C ARG A 345 21.64 19.27 -20.91
N LEU A 346 20.53 18.59 -20.60
CA LEU A 346 19.21 19.18 -20.58
C LEU A 346 19.07 20.27 -19.50
N THR A 347 19.81 20.19 -18.39
CA THR A 347 19.68 21.14 -17.27
C THR A 347 19.87 22.60 -17.70
N ASN A 348 20.81 22.87 -18.62
CA ASN A 348 21.08 24.22 -19.14
C ASN A 348 20.02 24.71 -20.14
N LEU A 349 19.18 23.81 -20.65
CA LEU A 349 18.12 24.08 -21.63
C LEU A 349 16.72 24.15 -20.97
N LEU A 350 16.65 23.93 -19.65
CA LEU A 350 15.43 24.02 -18.86
C LEU A 350 15.42 25.34 -18.09
N LEU A 351 14.57 26.25 -18.54
CA LEU A 351 14.35 27.55 -17.93
C LEU A 351 13.18 27.48 -16.93
N PRO A 352 13.11 28.39 -15.94
CA PRO A 352 11.91 28.54 -15.13
C PRO A 352 10.69 28.83 -16.02
N PRO A 353 9.49 28.36 -15.63
CA PRO A 353 8.27 28.66 -16.38
C PRO A 353 7.98 30.15 -16.36
N ASP A 354 7.39 30.67 -17.43
CA ASP A 354 7.03 32.09 -17.50
C ASP A 354 5.94 32.44 -16.49
N PRO A 355 6.03 33.60 -15.81
CA PRO A 355 4.93 34.12 -15.00
C PRO A 355 3.72 34.41 -15.88
N ILE A 356 2.53 34.31 -15.29
CA ILE A 356 1.32 34.88 -15.87
C ILE A 356 1.37 36.39 -15.58
N VAL A 357 1.38 37.19 -16.65
CA VAL A 357 1.45 38.65 -16.58
C VAL A 357 0.08 39.24 -16.83
N ILE A 358 -0.43 40.03 -15.87
CA ILE A 358 -1.71 40.73 -15.99
C ILE A 358 -1.47 42.22 -15.77
N ASN A 359 -1.77 43.02 -16.78
CA ASN A 359 -1.70 44.48 -16.70
C ASN A 359 -3.05 45.02 -16.20
N HIS A 360 -3.02 45.81 -15.14
CA HIS A 360 -4.20 46.44 -14.54
C HIS A 360 -3.91 47.93 -14.27
N ILE A 361 -4.96 48.75 -14.26
CA ILE A 361 -4.86 50.18 -13.96
C ILE A 361 -5.72 50.43 -12.74
N ILE A 362 -5.08 50.90 -11.67
CA ILE A 362 -5.74 51.32 -10.44
C ILE A 362 -6.31 52.72 -10.72
N SER A 363 -7.61 52.79 -10.99
CA SER A 363 -8.31 54.07 -11.18
C SER A 363 -8.68 54.69 -9.83
N VAL A 364 -8.55 56.01 -9.74
CA VAL A 364 -9.01 56.83 -8.60
C VAL A 364 -10.43 57.35 -8.79
N ASP A 365 -11.05 57.10 -9.95
CA ASP A 365 -12.38 57.60 -10.26
C ASP A 365 -13.47 56.93 -9.41
N PRO A 366 -14.37 57.70 -8.77
CA PRO A 366 -15.46 57.16 -7.95
C PRO A 366 -16.41 56.21 -8.70
N ASN A 367 -16.53 56.39 -10.02
CA ASN A 367 -17.39 55.57 -10.88
C ASN A 367 -16.80 54.17 -11.17
N ASP A 368 -15.49 53.99 -11.05
CA ASP A 368 -14.79 52.74 -11.39
C ASP A 368 -14.50 51.85 -10.18
N GLN A 369 -14.80 52.31 -8.95
CA GLN A 369 -14.54 51.60 -7.68
C GLN A 369 -15.25 50.23 -7.53
N LYS A 370 -16.14 49.85 -8.45
CA LYS A 370 -16.85 48.55 -8.44
C LYS A 370 -16.50 47.63 -9.61
N LYS A 371 -15.58 48.02 -10.49
CA LYS A 371 -15.18 47.18 -11.63
C LYS A 371 -14.17 46.12 -11.16
N THR A 372 -14.66 44.92 -10.89
CA THR A 372 -13.79 43.76 -10.65
C THR A 372 -13.39 43.12 -11.97
N ALA A 373 -12.10 43.17 -12.31
CA ALA A 373 -11.56 42.44 -13.44
C ALA A 373 -11.47 40.94 -13.09
N CYS A 374 -11.97 40.08 -13.97
CA CYS A 374 -12.01 38.63 -13.77
C CYS A 374 -11.15 37.92 -14.81
N TYR A 375 -10.22 37.06 -14.36
CA TYR A 375 -9.35 36.27 -15.24
C TYR A 375 -9.44 34.79 -14.88
N ASP A 376 -9.54 33.92 -15.88
CA ASP A 376 -9.58 32.47 -15.67
C ASP A 376 -8.24 31.83 -16.00
N ILE A 377 -7.62 31.20 -14.99
CA ILE A 377 -6.31 30.55 -15.09
C ILE A 377 -6.50 29.03 -15.01
N ASP A 378 -5.87 28.28 -15.90
CA ASP A 378 -5.84 26.82 -15.80
C ASP A 378 -4.84 26.37 -14.72
N VAL A 379 -5.35 25.68 -13.70
CA VAL A 379 -4.56 25.11 -12.61
C VAL A 379 -4.74 23.60 -12.52
N GLU A 380 -3.69 22.91 -12.07
CA GLU A 380 -3.70 21.47 -11.87
C GLU A 380 -4.07 21.12 -10.42
N VAL A 381 -5.12 20.32 -10.25
CA VAL A 381 -5.64 19.86 -8.95
C VAL A 381 -5.46 18.34 -8.85
N GLU A 382 -5.25 17.81 -7.65
CA GLU A 382 -5.22 16.35 -7.45
C GLU A 382 -6.57 15.73 -7.80
N ASP A 383 -6.54 14.59 -8.48
CA ASP A 383 -7.74 13.81 -8.75
C ASP A 383 -8.28 13.19 -7.44
N PRO A 384 -9.55 13.42 -7.06
CA PRO A 384 -10.19 12.78 -5.90
C PRO A 384 -10.06 11.24 -5.88
N LEU A 385 -9.94 10.61 -7.06
CA LEU A 385 -9.75 9.17 -7.19
C LEU A 385 -8.48 8.68 -6.47
N LYS A 386 -7.43 9.51 -6.39
CA LYS A 386 -6.18 9.21 -5.66
C LYS A 386 -6.45 8.87 -4.19
N GLY A 387 -7.35 9.62 -3.54
CA GLY A 387 -7.74 9.39 -2.15
C GLY A 387 -8.50 8.07 -1.99
N GLN A 388 -9.41 7.75 -2.90
CA GLN A 388 -10.16 6.50 -2.90
C GLN A 388 -9.25 5.28 -3.12
N MET A 389 -8.33 5.37 -4.08
CA MET A 389 -7.34 4.33 -4.36
C MET A 389 -6.40 4.10 -3.16
N SER A 390 -5.92 5.19 -2.54
CA SER A 390 -5.10 5.09 -1.32
C SER A 390 -5.87 4.43 -0.17
N SER A 391 -7.13 4.82 0.03
CA SER A 391 -8.01 4.20 1.03
C SER A 391 -8.25 2.72 0.76
N PHE A 392 -8.42 2.31 -0.51
CA PHE A 392 -8.53 0.90 -0.89
C PHE A 392 -7.27 0.10 -0.55
N LEU A 393 -6.08 0.64 -0.81
CA LEU A 393 -4.80 -0.04 -0.52
C LEU A 393 -4.53 -0.18 0.98
N LEU A 394 -4.94 0.81 1.77
CA LEU A 394 -4.80 0.84 3.23
C LEU A 394 -5.89 0.06 3.95
N SER A 395 -7.02 -0.21 3.27
CA SER A 395 -8.09 -1.02 3.83
C SER A 395 -7.56 -2.43 4.14
N THR A 396 -7.45 -2.72 5.42
CA THR A 396 -7.26 -4.07 5.97
C THR A 396 -8.59 -4.63 6.50
N ALA A 397 -9.71 -4.00 6.13
CA ALA A 397 -11.03 -4.39 6.59
C ALA A 397 -11.26 -5.88 6.32
N ASN A 398 -11.70 -6.59 7.36
CA ASN A 398 -12.07 -8.00 7.36
C ASN A 398 -10.90 -9.01 7.28
N GLN A 399 -9.63 -8.58 7.29
CA GLN A 399 -8.50 -9.53 7.28
C GLN A 399 -8.49 -10.44 8.52
N GLN A 400 -8.88 -9.91 9.68
CA GLN A 400 -8.98 -10.67 10.93
C GLN A 400 -10.10 -11.72 10.87
N GLU A 401 -11.25 -11.35 10.33
CA GLU A 401 -12.40 -12.26 10.15
C GLU A 401 -12.06 -13.38 9.15
N ILE A 402 -11.42 -13.04 8.02
CA ILE A 402 -10.92 -14.03 7.05
C ILE A 402 -9.95 -15.00 7.74
N THR A 403 -9.03 -14.50 8.58
CA THR A 403 -8.09 -15.36 9.30
C THR A 403 -8.79 -16.29 10.29
N ALA A 404 -9.85 -15.82 10.96
CA ALA A 404 -10.65 -16.62 11.88
C ALA A 404 -11.44 -17.72 11.14
N LEU A 405 -12.06 -17.39 9.99
CA LEU A 405 -12.76 -18.35 9.14
C LEU A 405 -11.78 -19.39 8.58
N ASP A 406 -10.60 -18.96 8.15
CA ASP A 406 -9.54 -19.87 7.73
C ASP A 406 -9.16 -20.84 8.85
N ASN A 407 -8.95 -20.38 10.09
CA ASN A 407 -8.66 -21.27 11.22
C ASN A 407 -9.75 -22.33 11.37
N LYS A 408 -11.02 -21.90 11.33
CA LYS A 408 -12.16 -22.81 11.48
C LYS A 408 -12.23 -23.84 10.35
N ILE A 409 -11.90 -23.45 9.11
CA ILE A 409 -11.79 -24.38 7.97
C ILE A 409 -10.73 -25.44 8.27
N HIS A 410 -9.54 -25.04 8.74
CA HIS A 410 -8.46 -25.99 9.04
C HIS A 410 -8.85 -26.96 10.16
N GLU A 411 -9.39 -26.45 11.27
CA GLU A 411 -9.86 -27.29 12.39
C GLU A 411 -10.93 -28.30 11.93
N THR A 412 -11.85 -27.86 11.07
CA THR A 412 -12.90 -28.72 10.52
C THR A 412 -12.31 -29.80 9.61
N ILE A 413 -11.34 -29.48 8.75
CA ILE A 413 -10.66 -30.45 7.89
C ILE A 413 -9.89 -31.48 8.71
N GLU A 414 -9.21 -31.04 9.78
CA GLU A 414 -8.51 -31.96 10.69
C GLU A 414 -9.50 -32.93 11.37
N SER A 415 -10.63 -32.41 11.86
CA SER A 415 -11.70 -33.24 12.43
C SER A 415 -12.26 -34.24 11.40
N ILE A 416 -12.50 -33.81 10.15
CA ILE A 416 -12.93 -34.68 9.05
C ILE A 416 -11.90 -35.79 8.80
N ASN A 417 -10.61 -35.48 8.82
CA ASN A 417 -9.55 -36.47 8.64
C ASN A 417 -9.52 -37.49 9.77
N GLN A 418 -9.65 -37.05 11.03
CA GLN A 418 -9.71 -37.94 12.19
C GLN A 418 -10.93 -38.87 12.13
N LEU A 419 -12.11 -38.33 11.82
CA LEU A 419 -13.34 -39.11 11.67
C LEU A 419 -13.25 -40.10 10.51
N LYS A 420 -12.58 -39.73 9.42
CA LYS A 420 -12.33 -40.64 8.30
C LYS A 420 -11.42 -41.79 8.71
N ILE A 421 -10.35 -41.55 9.49
CA ILE A 421 -9.48 -42.62 10.00
C ILE A 421 -10.29 -43.57 10.88
N GLN A 422 -11.13 -43.06 11.78
CA GLN A 422 -12.00 -43.87 12.63
C GLN A 422 -13.00 -44.69 11.81
N ARG A 423 -13.65 -44.07 10.81
CA ARG A 423 -14.55 -44.76 9.89
C ARG A 423 -13.84 -45.90 9.16
N ASP A 424 -12.67 -45.64 8.58
CA ASP A 424 -11.91 -46.63 7.84
C ASP A 424 -11.48 -47.78 8.75
N PHE A 425 -11.05 -47.49 9.99
CA PHE A 425 -10.72 -48.49 11.01
C PHE A 425 -11.92 -49.41 11.31
N MET A 426 -13.09 -48.83 11.56
CA MET A 426 -14.30 -49.61 11.86
C MET A 426 -14.76 -50.42 10.65
N LEU A 427 -14.61 -49.86 9.44
CA LEU A 427 -15.00 -50.51 8.18
C LEU A 427 -14.06 -51.67 7.82
N SER A 428 -12.75 -51.55 8.05
CA SER A 428 -11.80 -52.64 7.81
C SER A 428 -12.03 -53.78 8.79
N PHE A 429 -12.28 -53.47 10.06
CA PHE A 429 -12.64 -54.48 11.07
C PHE A 429 -13.93 -55.22 10.73
N SER A 430 -14.97 -54.52 10.26
CA SER A 430 -16.25 -55.16 9.93
C SER A 430 -16.19 -56.04 8.67
N LYS A 431 -15.26 -55.76 7.74
CA LYS A 431 -15.06 -56.54 6.51
C LYS A 431 -14.29 -57.84 6.74
N ASP A 432 -13.19 -57.79 7.48
CA ASP A 432 -12.40 -58.98 7.86
C ASP A 432 -11.82 -58.80 9.27
N PRO A 433 -12.57 -59.18 10.32
CA PRO A 433 -12.14 -58.94 11.69
C PRO A 433 -10.89 -59.75 12.05
N LYS A 434 -10.74 -60.97 11.52
CA LYS A 434 -9.61 -61.85 11.86
C LYS A 434 -8.31 -61.34 11.23
N GLY A 435 -8.32 -61.08 9.92
CA GLY A 435 -7.16 -60.52 9.23
C GLY A 435 -6.78 -59.14 9.80
N TYR A 436 -7.78 -58.29 10.05
CA TYR A 436 -7.55 -56.96 10.57
C TYR A 436 -6.93 -56.95 11.99
N ILE A 437 -7.39 -57.82 12.90
CA ILE A 437 -6.76 -57.94 14.25
C ILE A 437 -5.30 -58.37 14.11
N GLN A 438 -4.99 -59.31 13.21
CA GLN A 438 -3.62 -59.77 13.00
C GLN A 438 -2.73 -58.64 12.47
N ASP A 439 -3.22 -57.86 11.51
CA ASP A 439 -2.51 -56.70 10.97
C ASP A 439 -2.36 -55.58 12.01
N LEU A 440 -3.38 -55.35 12.84
CA LEU A 440 -3.33 -54.39 13.93
C LEU A 440 -2.25 -54.77 14.96
N LEU A 441 -2.18 -56.04 15.36
CA LEU A 441 -1.15 -56.53 16.28
C LEU A 441 0.26 -56.37 15.69
N ARG A 442 0.43 -56.66 14.39
CA ARG A 442 1.69 -56.44 13.67
C ARG A 442 2.07 -54.96 13.62
N SER A 443 1.11 -54.08 13.33
CA SER A 443 1.33 -52.62 13.29
C SER A 443 1.73 -52.10 14.66
N GLN A 444 0.96 -52.42 15.71
CA GLN A 444 1.24 -51.96 17.08
C GLN A 444 2.59 -52.48 17.59
N SER A 445 2.95 -53.73 17.28
CA SER A 445 4.27 -54.27 17.62
C SER A 445 5.39 -53.51 16.91
N ARG A 446 5.21 -53.17 15.62
CA ARG A 446 6.17 -52.37 14.86
C ARG A 446 6.30 -50.95 15.41
N ASP A 447 5.18 -50.29 15.68
CA ASP A 447 5.15 -48.92 16.20
C ASP A 447 5.81 -48.86 17.58
N LEU A 448 5.55 -49.85 18.44
CA LEU A 448 6.21 -49.97 19.74
C LEU A 448 7.72 -50.15 19.61
N LYS A 449 8.19 -51.00 18.69
CA LYS A 449 9.62 -51.18 18.41
C LYS A 449 10.28 -49.87 17.97
N VAL A 450 9.63 -49.12 17.10
CA VAL A 450 10.12 -47.80 16.64
C VAL A 450 10.14 -46.78 17.78
N MET A 451 9.13 -46.76 18.66
CA MET A 451 9.08 -45.83 19.79
C MET A 451 10.10 -46.14 20.89
N THR A 452 10.54 -47.38 20.99
CA THR A 452 11.44 -47.88 22.06
C THR A 452 12.86 -48.16 21.55
N ASP A 453 13.13 -47.87 20.27
CA ASP A 453 14.37 -48.22 19.56
C ASP A 453 14.76 -49.71 19.69
N VAL A 454 13.77 -50.57 19.95
CA VAL A 454 13.98 -52.02 20.03
C VAL A 454 14.13 -52.57 18.62
N VAL A 455 15.35 -53.00 18.31
CA VAL A 455 15.70 -53.65 17.05
C VAL A 455 15.62 -55.17 17.16
N GLY A 456 15.36 -55.81 16.02
CA GLY A 456 15.29 -57.27 15.94
C GLY A 456 13.90 -57.84 16.23
N ASN A 457 13.76 -59.13 15.96
CA ASN A 457 12.57 -59.90 16.28
C ASN A 457 13.00 -61.19 16.98
N PRO A 458 12.99 -61.24 18.32
CA PRO A 458 13.50 -62.38 19.08
C PRO A 458 12.86 -63.71 18.69
N GLU A 459 11.61 -63.68 18.22
CA GLU A 459 10.89 -64.87 17.76
C GLU A 459 11.35 -65.37 16.38
N GLU A 460 11.83 -64.48 15.51
CA GLU A 460 12.44 -64.87 14.24
C GLU A 460 13.87 -65.35 14.46
N GLU A 461 14.64 -64.66 15.31
CA GLU A 461 16.02 -65.00 15.67
C GLU A 461 16.15 -66.37 16.37
N ARG A 462 15.04 -66.90 16.91
CA ARG A 462 14.95 -68.26 17.48
C ARG A 462 14.84 -69.35 16.43
N ARG A 463 14.42 -69.05 15.20
CA ARG A 463 14.17 -70.04 14.15
C ARG A 463 15.41 -70.26 13.29
N ALA A 464 15.69 -71.52 12.93
CA ALA A 464 16.84 -71.86 12.10
C ALA A 464 16.82 -71.16 10.73
N ASP A 465 15.63 -70.95 10.16
CA ASP A 465 15.42 -70.29 8.86
C ASP A 465 15.97 -68.84 8.82
N PHE A 466 16.03 -68.18 9.98
CA PHE A 466 16.60 -66.83 10.09
C PHE A 466 18.09 -66.81 9.74
N TYR A 467 18.81 -67.89 10.04
CA TYR A 467 20.26 -68.01 9.78
C TYR A 467 20.58 -68.59 8.39
N GLN A 468 19.57 -68.94 7.59
CA GLN A 468 19.75 -69.38 6.21
C GLN A 468 19.73 -68.22 5.20
N GLN A 469 19.70 -66.98 5.69
CA GLN A 469 19.65 -65.78 4.86
C GLN A 469 21.01 -65.46 4.23
N PRO A 470 21.07 -64.73 3.09
CA PRO A 470 22.32 -64.44 2.38
C PRO A 470 23.38 -63.70 3.22
N TRP A 471 22.94 -62.92 4.22
CA TRP A 471 23.85 -62.19 5.10
C TRP A 471 24.60 -63.08 6.10
N SER A 472 24.15 -64.33 6.30
CA SER A 472 24.70 -65.23 7.32
C SER A 472 26.19 -65.55 7.11
N GLN A 473 26.59 -65.86 5.87
CA GLN A 473 27.98 -66.19 5.54
C GLN A 473 28.92 -65.01 5.81
N GLU A 474 28.53 -63.81 5.35
CA GLU A 474 29.30 -62.59 5.59
C GLU A 474 29.34 -62.22 7.09
N ALA A 475 28.22 -62.37 7.80
CA ALA A 475 28.16 -62.12 9.24
C ALA A 475 29.10 -63.04 10.02
N VAL A 476 29.18 -64.33 9.65
CA VAL A 476 30.13 -65.29 10.23
C VAL A 476 31.57 -64.88 9.94
N SER A 477 31.90 -64.47 8.72
CA SER A 477 33.25 -63.98 8.38
C SER A 477 33.64 -62.73 9.19
N ARG A 478 32.74 -61.76 9.32
CA ARG A 478 32.96 -60.56 10.14
C ARG A 478 33.12 -60.91 11.62
N TYR A 479 32.30 -61.83 12.13
CA TYR A 479 32.41 -62.33 13.51
C TYR A 479 33.76 -63.00 13.76
N PHE A 480 34.20 -63.90 12.88
CA PHE A 480 35.50 -64.55 12.99
C PHE A 480 36.65 -63.56 12.95
N TYR A 481 36.62 -62.59 12.04
CA TYR A 481 37.63 -61.54 11.97
C TYR A 481 37.73 -60.78 13.30
N CYS A 482 36.61 -60.29 13.83
CA CYS A 482 36.57 -59.59 15.12
C CYS A 482 37.07 -60.47 16.28
N LYS A 483 36.69 -61.75 16.30
CA LYS A 483 37.13 -62.70 17.33
C LYS A 483 38.62 -62.99 17.27
N ILE A 484 39.20 -63.11 16.08
CA ILE A 484 40.64 -63.29 15.90
C ILE A 484 41.39 -62.06 16.38
N GLN A 485 40.92 -60.85 16.04
CA GLN A 485 41.54 -59.60 16.52
C GLN A 485 41.46 -59.48 18.05
N GLN A 486 40.32 -59.84 18.65
CA GLN A 486 40.16 -59.86 20.11
C GLN A 486 41.14 -60.83 20.77
N ARG A 487 41.21 -62.07 20.29
CA ARG A 487 42.16 -63.09 20.78
C ARG A 487 43.61 -62.65 20.63
N ARG A 488 43.95 -62.00 19.51
CA ARG A 488 45.28 -61.45 19.26
C ARG A 488 45.60 -60.34 20.26
N GLN A 489 44.67 -59.42 20.51
CA GLN A 489 44.83 -58.34 21.48
C GLN A 489 45.00 -58.87 22.91
N GLU A 490 44.26 -59.91 23.30
CA GLU A 490 44.40 -60.61 24.58
C GLU A 490 45.79 -61.27 24.72
N LEU A 491 46.29 -61.89 23.63
CA LEU A 491 47.63 -62.47 23.58
C LEU A 491 48.74 -61.41 23.63
N GLU A 492 48.59 -60.31 22.89
CA GLU A 492 49.55 -59.19 22.92
C GLU A 492 49.58 -58.50 24.30
N GLN A 493 48.43 -58.36 24.97
CA GLN A 493 48.34 -57.86 26.35
C GLN A 493 48.97 -58.82 27.37
N SER A 494 48.73 -60.13 27.25
CA SER A 494 49.28 -61.13 28.18
C SER A 494 50.78 -61.40 27.99
N LEU A 495 51.29 -61.24 26.76
CA LEU A 495 52.71 -61.37 26.44
C LEU A 495 53.51 -60.07 26.64
N GLY A 496 52.86 -58.98 27.06
CA GLY A 496 53.51 -57.69 27.34
C GLY A 496 54.09 -56.98 26.12
N VAL A 497 53.76 -57.43 24.90
CA VAL A 497 54.27 -56.84 23.65
C VAL A 497 53.38 -55.66 23.26
N ARG A 498 53.64 -54.49 23.85
CA ARG A 498 53.18 -53.22 23.26
C ARG A 498 54.06 -52.95 22.03
N ASN A 499 53.56 -53.25 20.83
CA ASN A 499 54.12 -52.64 19.64
C ASN A 499 53.80 -51.13 19.66
N THR A 500 54.85 -50.33 19.51
CA THR A 500 54.79 -48.90 19.22
C THR A 500 54.28 -48.67 17.80
#